data_AF-A0A099Z4G5-F1
#
_entry.id   AF-A0A099Z4G5-F1
#
_cell.length_a   1.000
_cell.length_b   1.000
_cell.length_c   1.000
_cell.angle_alpha   90.00
_cell.angle_beta   90.00
_cell.angle_gamma   90.00
#
_symmetry.space_group_name_H-M   'P 1'
#
loop_
_entity.id
_entity.type
_entity.pdbx_description
1 polymer ?
#
loop_
_entity_poly.entity_id
_entity_poly.type
_entity_poly.pdbx_seq_one_letter_code
_entity_poly.pdbx_strand_id
1 'polypeptide(L)'
;EKQRACLLPPDDGPCRAMVPRWYYDRYTQSCQEFTYGGCLGNANNFLTPDDCEKRCWTIKKVPKICRMEADVGPCRSYFRRYAFNLSSMRCEEFVYGGCYGNDNNFKDLQSCVDHCLPEKTGPLLCYSPKDEGLCSSSVTRYYYDTKSKTCKEFKYSGCGGNANNFVTATDCYNVCKKAGNQKPRINKPTNLPRRRMMRKLVKKTQKYNLKS
;
A
#
# COMPACT_ATOMS: atom_id res chain seq x y z
N GLU A 1 -12.72 8.83 6.29
CA GLU A 1 -12.30 10.07 6.98
C GLU A 1 -11.08 9.90 7.89
N LYS A 2 -11.05 8.91 8.80
CA LYS A 2 -10.00 8.74 9.81
C LYS A 2 -8.54 8.68 9.31
N GLN A 3 -8.28 8.22 8.08
CA GLN A 3 -6.94 8.12 7.48
C GLN A 3 -6.48 9.37 6.73
N ARG A 4 -7.40 10.26 6.33
CA ARG A 4 -7.02 11.49 5.60
C ARG A 4 -6.15 12.41 6.46
N ALA A 5 -6.34 12.37 7.77
CA ALA A 5 -5.49 13.05 8.74
C ALA A 5 -4.00 12.75 8.50
N CYS A 6 -3.64 11.48 8.30
CA CYS A 6 -2.26 11.03 8.10
C CYS A 6 -1.61 11.51 6.79
N LEU A 7 -2.36 12.20 5.92
CA LEU A 7 -1.89 12.72 4.64
C LEU A 7 -1.65 14.22 4.67
N LEU A 8 -2.10 14.90 5.72
CA LEU A 8 -1.90 16.33 5.88
C LEU A 8 -0.45 16.60 6.32
N PRO A 9 0.15 17.74 5.93
CA PRO A 9 1.43 18.16 6.49
C PRO A 9 1.30 18.43 8.00
N PRO A 10 2.40 18.43 8.78
CA PRO A 10 2.37 18.99 10.13
C PRO A 10 1.95 20.47 10.07
N ASP A 11 1.21 20.91 11.07
CA ASP A 11 0.72 22.29 11.16
C ASP A 11 0.81 22.78 12.60
N ASP A 12 1.76 23.68 12.83
CA ASP A 12 2.06 24.27 14.13
C ASP A 12 0.92 25.19 14.59
N GLY A 13 0.11 25.71 13.67
CA GLY A 13 -0.90 26.73 13.95
C GLY A 13 -0.30 28.10 14.29
N PRO A 14 -1.15 29.12 14.54
CA PRO A 14 -0.69 30.50 14.76
C PRO A 14 -0.28 30.80 16.20
N CYS A 15 -0.62 29.93 17.15
CA CYS A 15 -0.26 30.10 18.56
C CYS A 15 1.22 29.76 18.79
N ARG A 16 1.78 30.21 19.92
CA ARG A 16 3.22 30.15 20.22
C ARG A 16 3.58 29.26 21.41
N ALA A 17 2.70 28.34 21.80
CA ALA A 17 3.07 27.32 22.78
C ALA A 17 4.08 26.35 22.16
N MET A 18 4.93 25.73 22.99
CA MET A 18 5.87 24.70 22.54
C MET A 18 5.37 23.33 23.03
N VAL A 19 4.32 22.82 22.38
CA VAL A 19 3.71 21.54 22.77
C VAL A 19 4.28 20.43 21.89
N PRO A 20 5.09 19.50 22.41
CA PRO A 20 5.58 18.37 21.63
C PRO A 20 4.40 17.47 21.21
N ARG A 21 4.30 17.20 19.91
CA ARG A 21 3.25 16.38 19.30
C ARG A 21 3.86 15.50 18.22
N TRP A 22 3.09 14.53 17.76
CA TRP A 22 3.50 13.59 16.73
C TRP A 22 2.67 13.79 15.47
N TYR A 23 3.29 13.72 14.31
CA TYR A 23 2.60 13.68 13.01
C TYR A 23 3.11 12.50 12.21
N TYR A 24 2.30 12.01 11.28
CA TYR A 24 2.71 10.94 10.37
C TYR A 24 3.33 11.52 9.10
N ASP A 25 4.60 11.20 8.85
CA ASP A 25 5.25 11.51 7.59
C ASP A 25 5.00 10.36 6.59
N ARG A 26 4.16 10.63 5.59
CA ARG A 26 3.79 9.66 4.54
C ARG A 26 4.98 9.21 3.68
N TYR A 27 6.06 9.98 3.60
CA TYR A 27 7.23 9.68 2.78
C TYR A 27 8.20 8.76 3.50
N THR A 28 8.55 9.08 4.75
CA THR A 28 9.40 8.23 5.61
C THR A 28 8.63 7.07 6.24
N GLN A 29 7.30 7.11 6.20
CA GLN A 29 6.41 6.06 6.71
C GLN A 29 6.46 5.93 8.25
N SER A 30 6.92 6.97 8.94
CA SER A 30 7.13 6.99 10.38
C SER A 30 6.40 8.16 11.03
N CYS A 31 6.00 7.96 12.29
CA CYS A 31 5.57 9.05 13.14
C CYS A 31 6.80 9.83 13.60
N GLN A 32 6.78 11.14 13.41
CA GLN A 32 7.86 12.05 13.81
C GLN A 32 7.32 13.11 14.77
N GLU A 33 8.18 13.59 15.65
CA GLU A 33 7.83 14.66 16.57
C GLU A 33 7.86 16.02 15.84
N PHE A 34 6.95 16.92 16.22
CA PHE A 34 6.92 18.31 15.80
C PHE A 34 6.40 19.21 16.94
N THR A 35 6.65 20.52 16.83
CA THR A 35 6.23 21.49 17.86
C THR A 35 4.89 22.11 17.48
N TYR A 36 3.83 21.73 18.19
CA TYR A 36 2.51 22.32 18.01
C TYR A 36 2.35 23.60 18.84
N GLY A 37 1.92 24.67 18.17
CA GLY A 37 1.70 26.01 18.71
C GLY A 37 0.58 26.11 19.76
N GLY A 38 -0.23 25.06 19.93
CA GLY A 38 -1.26 24.96 20.98
C GLY A 38 -2.67 25.38 20.55
N CYS A 39 -2.86 25.90 19.33
CA CYS A 39 -4.18 26.17 18.78
C CYS A 39 -4.23 25.98 17.26
N LEU A 40 -5.43 25.80 16.73
CA LEU A 40 -5.69 25.43 15.32
C LEU A 40 -4.91 24.17 14.92
N GLY A 41 -4.13 24.21 13.85
CA GLY A 41 -3.49 23.04 13.30
C GLY A 41 -4.46 22.18 12.49
N ASN A 42 -4.04 20.93 12.26
CA ASN A 42 -4.85 19.96 11.55
C ASN A 42 -4.84 18.58 12.22
N ALA A 43 -5.54 17.63 11.62
CA ALA A 43 -5.76 16.31 12.21
C ALA A 43 -4.52 15.39 12.22
N ASN A 44 -3.42 15.73 11.53
CA ASN A 44 -2.13 15.02 11.63
C ASN A 44 -1.36 15.45 12.88
N ASN A 45 -2.01 15.38 14.03
CA ASN A 45 -1.48 15.83 15.31
C ASN A 45 -1.92 14.86 16.40
N PHE A 46 -0.96 14.09 16.91
CA PHE A 46 -1.17 13.00 17.87
C PHE A 46 -0.40 13.29 19.16
N LEU A 47 -0.98 12.89 20.29
CA LEU A 47 -0.36 13.08 21.59
C LEU A 47 0.83 12.12 21.81
N THR A 48 0.70 10.89 21.33
CA THR A 48 1.71 9.83 21.52
C THR A 48 2.13 9.24 20.18
N PRO A 49 3.35 8.69 20.07
CA PRO A 49 3.78 8.01 18.85
C PRO A 49 2.91 6.79 18.55
N ASP A 50 2.48 6.05 19.59
CA ASP A 50 1.61 4.88 19.45
C ASP A 50 0.25 5.20 18.84
N ASP A 51 -0.35 6.33 19.22
CA ASP A 51 -1.63 6.78 18.65
C ASP A 51 -1.48 7.13 17.17
N CYS A 52 -0.39 7.80 16.82
CA CYS A 52 -0.03 8.10 15.43
C CYS A 52 0.16 6.81 14.63
N GLU A 53 0.94 5.85 15.16
CA GLU A 53 1.22 4.59 14.48
C GLU A 53 -0.06 3.79 14.24
N LYS A 54 -0.86 3.60 15.29
CA LYS A 54 -2.14 2.87 15.23
C LYS A 54 -3.13 3.54 14.28
N ARG A 55 -3.09 4.87 14.14
CA ARG A 55 -3.97 5.58 13.22
C ARG A 55 -3.53 5.45 11.76
N CYS A 56 -2.24 5.50 11.50
CA CYS A 56 -1.68 5.63 10.15
C CYS A 56 -1.06 4.34 9.58
N TRP A 57 -1.08 3.23 10.32
CA TRP A 57 -0.45 1.95 9.95
C TRP A 57 -0.79 1.41 8.55
N THR A 58 -1.95 1.73 7.99
CA THR A 58 -2.34 1.22 6.65
C THR A 58 -1.51 1.84 5.53
N ILE A 59 -1.02 3.08 5.70
CA ILE A 59 -0.11 3.71 4.71
C ILE A 59 1.23 2.98 4.68
N LYS A 60 1.63 2.31 5.78
CA LYS A 60 2.82 1.43 5.79
C LYS A 60 2.71 0.26 4.79
N LYS A 61 1.49 -0.16 4.42
CA LYS A 61 1.25 -1.23 3.42
C LYS A 61 1.29 -0.75 1.97
N VAL A 62 1.16 0.55 1.73
CA VAL A 62 1.19 1.11 0.39
C VAL A 62 2.66 1.26 -0.06
N PRO A 63 3.03 0.78 -1.25
CA PRO A 63 4.40 0.90 -1.75
C PRO A 63 4.89 2.35 -1.82
N LYS A 64 6.20 2.56 -1.67
CA LYS A 64 6.81 3.90 -1.58
C LYS A 64 6.46 4.80 -2.76
N ILE A 65 6.54 4.29 -3.98
CA ILE A 65 6.22 5.04 -5.20
C ILE A 65 4.77 5.55 -5.15
N CYS A 66 3.84 4.73 -4.69
CA CYS A 66 2.41 5.03 -4.59
C CYS A 66 2.07 5.96 -3.42
N ARG A 67 3.03 6.26 -2.55
CA ARG A 67 2.87 7.24 -1.47
C ARG A 67 3.26 8.65 -1.88
N MET A 68 3.79 8.86 -3.08
CA MET A 68 4.08 10.19 -3.61
C MET A 68 2.82 10.84 -4.17
N GLU A 69 2.80 12.15 -4.32
CA GLU A 69 1.73 12.82 -5.07
C GLU A 69 1.95 12.67 -6.57
N ALA A 70 0.90 12.81 -7.37
CA ALA A 70 1.07 12.83 -8.82
C ALA A 70 1.87 14.08 -9.21
N ASP A 71 2.97 13.87 -9.93
CA ASP A 71 3.85 14.97 -10.35
C ASP A 71 3.82 15.15 -11.86
N VAL A 72 3.30 16.32 -12.25
CA VAL A 72 3.17 16.73 -13.66
C VAL A 72 4.55 16.98 -14.28
N GLY A 73 5.52 17.41 -13.48
CA GLY A 73 6.81 17.88 -13.97
C GLY A 73 6.73 19.21 -14.76
N PRO A 74 7.88 19.76 -15.17
CA PRO A 74 7.97 21.09 -15.80
C PRO A 74 7.69 21.08 -17.31
N CYS A 75 7.76 19.92 -17.97
CA CYS A 75 7.46 19.82 -19.40
C CYS A 75 5.96 20.01 -19.67
N ARG A 76 5.60 20.40 -20.91
CA ARG A 76 4.23 20.79 -21.29
C ARG A 76 3.56 19.84 -22.27
N SER A 77 4.06 18.61 -22.39
CA SER A 77 3.38 17.57 -23.16
C SER A 77 2.13 17.10 -22.43
N TYR A 78 1.22 16.45 -23.16
CA TYR A 78 -0.05 15.99 -22.62
C TYR A 78 -0.11 14.46 -22.64
N PHE A 79 0.48 13.82 -21.62
CA PHE A 79 0.39 12.37 -21.47
C PHE A 79 -0.62 12.01 -20.39
N ARG A 80 -1.70 11.33 -20.75
CA ARG A 80 -2.62 10.72 -19.78
C ARG A 80 -1.89 9.57 -19.07
N ARG A 81 -1.88 9.62 -17.75
CA ARG A 81 -1.22 8.64 -16.87
C ARG A 81 -2.11 8.39 -15.67
N TYR A 82 -1.80 7.35 -14.90
CA TYR A 82 -2.47 7.04 -13.65
C TYR A 82 -1.51 7.22 -12.48
N ALA A 83 -2.00 7.74 -11.37
CA ALA A 83 -1.28 7.85 -10.12
C ALA A 83 -2.15 7.35 -8.97
N PHE A 84 -1.55 6.71 -7.98
CA PHE A 84 -2.29 6.32 -6.79
C PHE A 84 -2.51 7.51 -5.87
N ASN A 85 -3.78 7.79 -5.59
CA ASN A 85 -4.21 8.84 -4.68
C ASN A 85 -4.48 8.24 -3.29
N LEU A 86 -3.67 8.61 -2.30
CA LEU A 86 -3.83 8.15 -0.92
C LEU A 86 -5.12 8.66 -0.25
N SER A 87 -5.64 9.82 -0.68
CA SER A 87 -6.85 10.43 -0.09
C SER A 87 -8.13 9.73 -0.50
N SER A 88 -8.18 9.19 -1.72
CA SER A 88 -9.29 8.37 -2.24
C SER A 88 -9.00 6.87 -2.19
N MET A 89 -7.75 6.47 -1.96
CA MET A 89 -7.26 5.10 -2.03
C MET A 89 -7.54 4.45 -3.40
N ARG A 90 -7.34 5.22 -4.49
CA ARG A 90 -7.62 4.80 -5.87
C ARG A 90 -6.52 5.25 -6.82
N CYS A 91 -6.37 4.51 -7.90
CA CYS A 91 -5.61 4.98 -9.05
C CYS A 91 -6.48 5.94 -9.85
N GLU A 92 -6.01 7.17 -10.00
CA GLU A 92 -6.71 8.27 -10.66
C GLU A 92 -5.91 8.75 -11.86
N GLU A 93 -6.60 9.21 -12.90
CA GLU A 93 -5.96 9.76 -14.09
C GLU A 93 -5.40 11.16 -13.80
N PHE A 94 -4.21 11.45 -14.32
CA PHE A 94 -3.61 12.79 -14.29
C PHE A 94 -2.83 13.06 -15.59
N VAL A 95 -2.52 14.33 -15.82
CA VAL A 95 -1.70 14.75 -16.97
C VAL A 95 -0.24 14.79 -16.55
N TYR A 96 0.59 14.00 -17.21
CA TYR A 96 2.05 14.05 -17.08
C TYR A 96 2.65 14.91 -18.19
N GLY A 97 3.44 15.91 -17.79
CA GLY A 97 4.10 16.88 -18.66
C GLY A 97 5.19 16.29 -19.55
N GLY A 98 5.68 15.08 -19.24
CA GLY A 98 6.63 14.33 -20.08
C GLY A 98 8.08 14.30 -19.58
N CYS A 99 8.44 15.06 -18.54
CA CYS A 99 9.77 15.01 -17.92
C CYS A 99 9.74 15.34 -16.42
N TYR A 100 10.78 14.94 -15.68
CA TYR A 100 11.04 15.23 -14.26
C TYR A 100 9.86 15.02 -13.28
N GLY A 101 8.92 14.14 -13.60
CA GLY A 101 7.92 13.66 -12.64
C GLY A 101 8.51 12.63 -11.68
N ASN A 102 7.67 12.09 -10.80
CA ASN A 102 8.02 11.00 -9.90
C ASN A 102 7.47 9.64 -10.34
N ASP A 103 7.80 8.60 -9.56
CA ASP A 103 7.47 7.21 -9.87
C ASP A 103 5.98 6.84 -9.65
N ASN A 104 5.17 7.72 -9.06
CA ASN A 104 3.71 7.54 -9.00
C ASN A 104 3.06 7.90 -10.35
N ASN A 105 3.52 7.24 -11.41
CA ASN A 105 3.22 7.57 -12.79
C ASN A 105 3.15 6.30 -13.64
N PHE A 106 1.95 5.78 -13.79
CA PHE A 106 1.65 4.53 -14.48
C PHE A 106 1.03 4.81 -15.85
N LYS A 107 1.32 3.98 -16.85
CA LYS A 107 0.81 4.14 -18.21
C LYS A 107 -0.67 3.78 -18.33
N ASP A 108 -1.15 2.88 -17.49
CA ASP A 108 -2.49 2.33 -17.52
C ASP A 108 -3.01 2.08 -16.11
N LEU A 109 -4.34 1.99 -15.98
CA LEU A 109 -5.01 1.82 -14.70
C LEU A 109 -4.59 0.52 -14.00
N GLN A 110 -4.44 -0.57 -14.76
CA GLN A 110 -4.18 -1.90 -14.21
C GLN A 110 -2.78 -1.97 -13.59
N SER A 111 -1.75 -1.46 -14.28
CA SER A 111 -0.40 -1.40 -13.72
C SER A 111 -0.32 -0.57 -12.45
N CYS A 112 -1.07 0.54 -12.35
CA CYS A 112 -1.21 1.29 -11.11
C CYS A 112 -1.88 0.46 -10.01
N VAL A 113 -3.02 -0.17 -10.32
CA VAL A 113 -3.78 -0.99 -9.37
C VAL A 113 -2.93 -2.12 -8.82
N ASP A 114 -2.26 -2.87 -9.70
CA ASP A 114 -1.43 -4.01 -9.34
C ASP A 114 -0.22 -3.60 -8.49
N HIS A 115 0.34 -2.40 -8.74
CA HIS A 115 1.48 -1.90 -7.97
C HIS A 115 1.08 -1.23 -6.65
N CYS A 116 -0.06 -0.54 -6.60
CA CYS A 116 -0.33 0.41 -5.52
C CYS A 116 -1.44 0.00 -4.57
N LEU A 117 -2.43 -0.74 -5.05
CA LEU A 117 -3.44 -1.25 -4.15
C LEU A 117 -2.84 -2.42 -3.38
N PRO A 118 -2.81 -2.36 -2.04
CA PRO A 118 -2.44 -3.53 -1.27
C PRO A 118 -3.43 -4.61 -1.67
N GLU A 119 -2.93 -5.70 -2.28
CA GLU A 119 -3.76 -6.82 -2.70
C GLU A 119 -4.75 -7.09 -1.57
N LYS A 120 -6.03 -6.92 -1.90
CA LYS A 120 -7.07 -7.54 -1.09
C LYS A 120 -6.61 -8.99 -1.01
N THR A 121 -6.24 -9.41 0.19
CA THR A 121 -5.46 -10.61 0.55
C THR A 121 -6.14 -11.94 0.21
N GLY A 122 -6.86 -12.02 -0.89
CA GLY A 122 -7.55 -13.17 -1.43
C GLY A 122 -8.16 -12.83 -2.81
N PRO A 123 -8.53 -13.83 -3.61
CA PRO A 123 -9.21 -13.62 -4.88
C PRO A 123 -10.46 -12.73 -4.70
N LEU A 124 -10.76 -11.85 -5.67
CA LEU A 124 -11.90 -10.91 -5.59
C LEU A 124 -13.24 -11.58 -5.24
N LEU A 125 -13.43 -12.85 -5.63
CA LEU A 125 -14.58 -13.67 -5.25
C LEU A 125 -14.80 -13.68 -3.73
N CYS A 126 -13.75 -13.75 -2.92
CA CYS A 126 -13.82 -13.84 -1.46
C CYS A 126 -14.40 -12.57 -0.81
N TYR A 127 -14.49 -11.47 -1.56
CA TYR A 127 -15.01 -10.19 -1.10
C TYR A 127 -16.47 -9.96 -1.52
N SER A 128 -17.06 -10.88 -2.30
CA SER A 128 -18.47 -10.82 -2.65
C SER A 128 -19.34 -11.14 -1.43
N PRO A 129 -20.55 -10.57 -1.30
CA PRO A 129 -21.45 -10.86 -0.19
C PRO A 129 -21.91 -12.33 -0.22
N LYS A 130 -22.37 -12.88 0.92
CA LYS A 130 -23.09 -14.17 0.89
C LYS A 130 -24.35 -14.00 0.05
N ASP A 131 -24.59 -14.94 -0.85
CA ASP A 131 -25.76 -14.90 -1.74
C ASP A 131 -26.45 -16.25 -1.69
N GLU A 132 -27.65 -16.25 -1.11
CA GLU A 132 -28.46 -17.45 -0.92
C GLU A 132 -29.07 -17.93 -2.23
N GLY A 133 -29.12 -17.11 -3.27
CA GLY A 133 -29.77 -17.41 -4.53
C GLY A 133 -31.29 -17.33 -4.46
N LEU A 134 -31.96 -17.76 -5.53
CA LEU A 134 -33.40 -17.57 -5.75
C LEU A 134 -34.21 -18.89 -5.81
N CYS A 135 -33.57 -20.03 -5.60
CA CYS A 135 -34.22 -21.34 -5.65
C CYS A 135 -34.81 -21.76 -4.29
N SER A 136 -35.30 -23.00 -4.19
CA SER A 136 -35.99 -23.51 -2.98
C SER A 136 -35.24 -24.62 -2.24
N SER A 137 -34.02 -24.98 -2.65
CA SER A 137 -33.23 -25.97 -1.89
C SER A 137 -32.62 -25.35 -0.62
N SER A 138 -32.10 -26.16 0.29
CA SER A 138 -31.42 -25.68 1.49
C SER A 138 -30.14 -26.46 1.73
N VAL A 139 -29.10 -26.11 0.95
CA VAL A 139 -27.81 -26.79 0.97
C VAL A 139 -26.82 -25.97 1.79
N THR A 140 -26.18 -26.58 2.78
CA THR A 140 -25.12 -25.92 3.55
C THR A 140 -23.91 -25.68 2.64
N ARG A 141 -23.46 -24.44 2.56
CA ARG A 141 -22.27 -23.98 1.83
C ARG A 141 -21.46 -23.06 2.73
N TYR A 142 -20.25 -22.72 2.33
CA TYR A 142 -19.36 -21.82 3.06
C TYR A 142 -19.04 -20.58 2.22
N TYR A 143 -18.92 -19.42 2.87
CA TYR A 143 -18.48 -18.18 2.25
C TYR A 143 -17.44 -17.51 3.15
N TYR A 144 -16.57 -16.70 2.55
CA TYR A 144 -15.60 -15.89 3.29
C TYR A 144 -16.27 -14.60 3.77
N ASP A 145 -16.38 -14.44 5.09
CA ASP A 145 -16.85 -13.20 5.71
C ASP A 145 -15.67 -12.24 5.89
N THR A 146 -15.71 -11.13 5.14
CA THR A 146 -14.67 -10.10 5.18
C THR A 146 -14.63 -9.33 6.51
N LYS A 147 -15.75 -9.29 7.25
CA LYS A 147 -15.83 -8.60 8.55
C LYS A 147 -15.08 -9.38 9.63
N SER A 148 -15.33 -10.68 9.73
CA SER A 148 -14.63 -11.55 10.69
C SER A 148 -13.33 -12.14 10.14
N LYS A 149 -13.06 -12.02 8.82
CA LYS A 149 -11.94 -12.65 8.11
C LYS A 149 -11.90 -14.17 8.29
N THR A 150 -13.08 -14.80 8.34
CA THR A 150 -13.25 -16.25 8.54
C THR A 150 -14.25 -16.83 7.55
N CYS A 151 -14.11 -18.11 7.24
CA CYS A 151 -15.10 -18.84 6.47
C CYS A 151 -16.27 -19.23 7.38
N LYS A 152 -17.50 -18.86 6.99
CA LYS A 152 -18.73 -19.15 7.72
C LYS A 152 -19.68 -19.95 6.84
N GLU A 153 -20.51 -20.77 7.46
CA GLU A 153 -21.55 -21.50 6.74
C GLU A 153 -22.76 -20.61 6.43
N PHE A 154 -23.50 -20.95 5.37
CA PHE A 154 -24.78 -20.36 5.00
C PHE A 154 -25.65 -21.37 4.23
N LYS A 155 -26.96 -21.08 4.12
CA LYS A 155 -27.91 -21.90 3.35
C LYS A 155 -27.99 -21.38 1.93
N TYR A 156 -27.58 -22.19 0.98
CA TYR A 156 -27.65 -21.89 -0.45
C TYR A 156 -28.84 -22.61 -1.10
N SER A 157 -29.59 -21.85 -1.88
CA SER A 157 -30.85 -22.26 -2.50
C SER A 157 -30.71 -23.24 -3.67
N GLY A 158 -29.49 -23.42 -4.18
CA GLY A 158 -29.18 -24.35 -5.27
C GLY A 158 -28.97 -23.71 -6.64
N CYS A 159 -29.35 -22.44 -6.84
CA CYS A 159 -29.12 -21.73 -8.10
C CYS A 159 -28.81 -20.24 -7.90
N GLY A 160 -28.21 -19.62 -8.92
CA GLY A 160 -27.76 -18.23 -8.86
C GLY A 160 -26.50 -18.07 -8.00
N GLY A 161 -26.49 -17.05 -7.15
CA GLY A 161 -25.37 -16.81 -6.25
C GLY A 161 -24.17 -16.12 -6.90
N ASN A 162 -23.08 -16.09 -6.16
CA ASN A 162 -21.77 -15.65 -6.64
C ASN A 162 -20.67 -16.64 -6.23
N ALA A 163 -19.44 -16.37 -6.68
CA ALA A 163 -18.29 -17.27 -6.47
C ALA A 163 -17.79 -17.36 -5.01
N ASN A 164 -18.30 -16.55 -4.07
CA ASN A 164 -18.05 -16.72 -2.63
C ASN A 164 -18.92 -17.84 -2.04
N ASN A 165 -18.90 -19.02 -2.65
CA ASN A 165 -19.76 -20.16 -2.34
C ASN A 165 -18.95 -21.45 -2.50
N PHE A 166 -18.54 -22.02 -1.37
CA PHE A 166 -17.68 -23.19 -1.29
C PHE A 166 -18.45 -24.38 -0.71
N VAL A 167 -18.12 -25.57 -1.18
CA VAL A 167 -18.73 -26.81 -0.68
C VAL A 167 -18.20 -27.12 0.73
N THR A 168 -16.92 -26.87 0.99
CA THR A 168 -16.29 -27.15 2.29
C THR A 168 -15.64 -25.91 2.90
N ALA A 169 -15.57 -25.87 4.24
CA ALA A 169 -14.85 -24.81 4.96
C ALA A 169 -13.36 -24.77 4.61
N THR A 170 -12.77 -25.95 4.36
CA THR A 170 -11.35 -26.10 3.98
C THR A 170 -11.06 -25.45 2.64
N ASP A 171 -11.93 -25.63 1.64
CA ASP A 171 -11.77 -25.01 0.32
C ASP A 171 -11.87 -23.49 0.42
N CYS A 172 -12.88 -22.99 1.14
CA CYS A 172 -13.00 -21.56 1.44
C CYS A 172 -11.72 -21.02 2.10
N TYR A 173 -11.17 -21.74 3.08
CA TYR A 173 -9.95 -21.32 3.78
C TYR A 173 -8.72 -21.33 2.87
N ASN A 174 -8.55 -22.38 2.06
CA ASN A 174 -7.42 -22.48 1.14
C ASN A 174 -7.48 -21.39 0.05
N VAL A 175 -8.67 -21.10 -0.48
CA VAL A 175 -8.86 -20.09 -1.53
C VAL A 175 -8.77 -18.67 -0.95
N CYS A 176 -9.43 -18.38 0.18
CA CYS A 176 -9.61 -17.02 0.68
C CYS A 176 -8.67 -16.60 1.82
N LYS A 177 -8.05 -17.55 2.54
CA LYS A 177 -7.16 -17.28 3.68
C LYS A 177 -5.69 -17.56 3.39
N LYS A 178 -5.36 -18.58 2.57
CA LYS A 178 -3.96 -18.87 2.18
C LYS A 178 -3.45 -18.04 1.01
N ALA A 179 -4.31 -17.58 0.11
CA ALA A 179 -3.93 -16.72 -1.01
C ALA A 179 -3.37 -15.34 -0.58
N GLY A 180 -3.67 -14.89 0.64
CA GLY A 180 -3.11 -13.66 1.22
C GLY A 180 -1.74 -13.80 1.89
N ASN A 181 -1.17 -15.00 1.97
CA ASN A 181 0.08 -15.27 2.71
C ASN A 181 1.19 -15.90 1.84
N GLN A 182 0.96 -16.12 0.54
CA GLN A 182 2.02 -16.57 -0.35
C GLN A 182 2.64 -15.37 -1.04
N LYS A 183 3.84 -14.97 -0.60
CA LYS A 183 4.73 -14.17 -1.45
C LYS A 183 4.84 -14.90 -2.80
N PRO A 184 4.65 -14.23 -3.94
CA PRO A 184 4.90 -14.87 -5.22
C PRO A 184 6.34 -15.38 -5.23
N ARG A 185 6.50 -16.71 -5.35
CA ARG A 185 7.79 -17.27 -5.73
C ARG A 185 8.05 -16.81 -7.15
N ILE A 186 8.80 -15.73 -7.30
CA ILE A 186 9.44 -15.41 -8.57
C ILE A 186 10.35 -16.60 -8.87
N ASN A 187 9.91 -17.48 -9.76
CA ASN A 187 10.80 -18.43 -10.40
C ASN A 187 11.75 -17.57 -11.24
N LYS A 188 12.90 -17.20 -10.65
CA LYS A 188 13.99 -16.61 -11.42
C LYS A 188 14.35 -17.61 -12.52
N PRO A 189 14.36 -17.21 -13.80
CA PRO A 189 14.92 -18.06 -14.83
C PRO A 189 16.39 -18.34 -14.47
N THR A 190 16.65 -19.58 -14.07
CA THR A 190 17.98 -20.16 -13.96
C THR A 190 18.53 -20.28 -15.37
N ASN A 191 19.09 -19.20 -15.90
CA ASN A 191 20.15 -19.17 -16.91
C ASN A 191 20.47 -17.71 -17.27
N LEU A 192 21.29 -17.06 -16.44
CA LEU A 192 22.05 -15.86 -16.80
C LEU A 192 23.52 -16.13 -16.44
N PRO A 193 24.46 -16.03 -17.39
CA PRO A 193 25.87 -16.33 -17.13
C PRO A 193 26.44 -15.41 -16.04
N ARG A 194 27.10 -15.99 -15.04
CA ARG A 194 27.82 -15.25 -13.98
C ARG A 194 28.82 -14.28 -14.62
N ARG A 195 28.56 -12.97 -14.54
CA ARG A 195 29.59 -11.95 -14.78
C ARG A 195 30.67 -12.09 -13.70
N ARG A 196 31.89 -12.48 -14.11
CA ARG A 196 33.09 -12.46 -13.28
C ARG A 196 33.34 -11.02 -12.80
N MET A 197 33.33 -10.80 -11.49
CA MET A 197 33.83 -9.56 -10.89
C MET A 197 35.34 -9.46 -11.14
N MET A 198 35.77 -8.43 -11.86
CA MET A 198 37.17 -8.00 -11.88
C MET A 198 37.53 -7.47 -10.48
N ARG A 199 38.51 -8.11 -9.83
CA ARG A 199 39.06 -7.64 -8.55
C ARG A 199 39.78 -6.30 -8.79
N LYS A 200 39.35 -5.24 -8.10
CA LYS A 200 40.11 -3.98 -8.04
C LYS A 200 41.42 -4.23 -7.27
N LEU A 201 42.55 -4.08 -7.97
CA LEU A 201 43.87 -3.99 -7.35
C LEU A 201 43.93 -2.71 -6.51
N VAL A 202 43.98 -2.86 -5.19
CA VAL A 202 44.29 -1.77 -4.26
C VAL A 202 45.77 -1.47 -4.37
N LYS A 203 46.14 -0.29 -4.91
CA LYS A 203 47.52 0.19 -4.89
C LYS A 203 47.90 0.54 -3.46
N LYS A 204 48.86 -0.20 -2.88
CA LYS A 204 49.54 0.17 -1.62
C LYS A 204 50.28 1.49 -1.82
N THR A 205 50.00 2.47 -0.97
CA THR A 205 50.80 3.69 -0.84
C THR A 205 52.13 3.37 -0.15
N GLN A 206 53.24 3.61 -0.85
CA GLN A 206 54.59 3.59 -0.27
C GLN A 206 54.79 4.86 0.55
N LYS A 207 55.06 4.71 1.86
CA LYS A 207 55.62 5.76 2.70
C LYS A 207 57.07 6.00 2.26
N TYR A 208 57.40 7.23 1.87
CA TYR A 208 58.79 7.69 1.80
C TYR A 208 59.12 8.48 3.07
N ASN A 209 60.17 8.03 3.77
CA ASN A 209 60.84 8.78 4.82
C ASN A 209 61.61 9.95 4.18
N LEU A 210 61.37 11.18 4.63
CA LEU A 210 62.36 12.25 4.48
C LEU A 210 63.20 12.29 5.77
N LYS A 211 64.45 11.86 5.66
CA LYS A 211 65.54 12.37 6.49
C LYS A 211 66.07 13.62 5.79
N SER A 212 66.06 14.75 6.49
CA SER A 212 67.21 15.65 6.57
C SER A 212 67.07 16.55 7.77
#